data_AF-A0A7S4B676-F1
#
_entry.id   AF-A0A7S4B676-F1
#
_cell.length_a   1.000
_cell.length_b   1.000
_cell.length_c   1.000
_cell.angle_alpha   90.00
_cell.angle_beta   90.00
_cell.angle_gamma   90.00
#
_symmetry.space_group_name_H-M   'P 1'
#
loop_
_entity.id
_entity.type
_entity.pdbx_description
1 polymer ?
#
loop_
_entity_poly.entity_id
_entity_poly.type
_entity_poly.pdbx_seq_one_letter_code
_entity_poly.pdbx_strand_id
1 'polypeptide(L)'
;EEYGAQPPIELLRQWMDHDGWYDLKDCSFRELVDLQFVCAMGAPGGGRNPITPRYLRHYNLTWCVDYSQTSLERIFKTIITWHLEPFPGDVQSLCTPIVQSTIAIYANIAEQLLPTPAKSHYTYNLRDISKVVQGVLQCTTKSIGTPNDLIRLWLHECLRVFADRLVEAKDTDWFYAQLDAQLDTRFKKSWAEVTETDERRLLFGDFMKEGSSEYECMPDIDALIAKTQTMLEDFNAVSKRPMELVLFPFAIEHVCRILRVIKQPYGNALLVGMGGSGRQSLTTLAAHMATFELFSIELSKNYDNTAWRDDLKRLLVQSGQECKPTVFLFSDTQVKQESMIEDINNILNAGEVPNLFASDEVSQICEGLQGKAKEVGLQETTPAAMWRLFVQMCRSNLHV
;
A
#
# COMPACT_ATOMS: atom_id res chain seq x y z
N GLU A 1 -9.04 -26.71 -13.90
CA GLU A 1 -10.15 -27.64 -13.61
C GLU A 1 -11.13 -27.52 -14.79
N GLU A 2 -11.63 -28.64 -15.30
CA GLU A 2 -12.33 -28.72 -16.62
C GLU A 2 -13.87 -28.63 -16.49
N TYR A 3 -14.43 -28.90 -15.31
CA TYR A 3 -15.88 -29.08 -15.10
C TYR A 3 -16.53 -27.97 -14.26
N GLY A 4 -15.80 -26.89 -13.98
CA GLY A 4 -16.26 -25.76 -13.17
C GLY A 4 -16.31 -26.05 -11.67
N ALA A 5 -15.78 -27.18 -11.20
CA ALA A 5 -15.66 -27.47 -9.78
C ALA A 5 -14.59 -26.59 -9.13
N GLN A 6 -14.87 -26.16 -7.91
CA GLN A 6 -13.94 -25.37 -7.08
C GLN A 6 -13.59 -26.22 -5.85
N PRO A 7 -12.52 -27.02 -5.88
CA PRO A 7 -12.21 -27.98 -4.82
C PRO A 7 -12.17 -27.39 -3.40
N PRO A 8 -11.60 -26.18 -3.17
CA PRO A 8 -11.65 -25.57 -1.84
C PRO A 8 -13.08 -25.32 -1.34
N ILE A 9 -14.00 -24.91 -2.22
CA ILE A 9 -15.40 -24.67 -1.87
C ILE A 9 -16.12 -25.99 -1.58
N GLU A 10 -15.83 -27.05 -2.35
CA GLU A 10 -16.43 -28.36 -2.12
C GLU A 10 -15.97 -28.99 -0.80
N LEU A 11 -14.73 -28.73 -0.37
CA LEU A 11 -14.25 -29.14 0.96
C LEU A 11 -15.01 -28.41 2.08
N LEU A 12 -15.18 -27.09 1.96
CA LEU A 12 -15.96 -26.32 2.93
C LEU A 12 -17.43 -26.74 2.95
N ARG A 13 -18.01 -27.05 1.78
CA ARG A 13 -19.36 -27.61 1.69
C ARG A 13 -19.46 -28.97 2.35
N GLN A 14 -18.49 -29.85 2.14
CA GLN A 14 -18.45 -31.17 2.78
C GLN A 14 -18.51 -31.04 4.30
N TRP A 15 -17.79 -30.09 4.87
CA TRP A 15 -17.88 -29.79 6.29
C TRP A 15 -19.29 -29.34 6.70
N MET A 16 -19.91 -28.41 5.96
CA MET A 16 -21.26 -27.92 6.29
C MET A 16 -22.36 -28.98 6.19
N ASP A 17 -22.14 -30.04 5.40
CA ASP A 17 -23.08 -31.15 5.23
C ASP A 17 -22.84 -32.31 6.21
N HIS A 18 -21.60 -32.48 6.69
CA HIS A 18 -21.16 -33.69 7.41
C HIS A 18 -20.38 -33.41 8.70
N ASP A 19 -20.21 -32.15 9.09
CA ASP A 19 -19.44 -31.68 10.26
C ASP A 19 -17.96 -32.11 10.29
N GLY A 20 -17.42 -32.55 9.15
CA GLY A 20 -16.08 -33.08 9.08
C GLY A 20 -15.65 -33.57 7.70
N TRP A 21 -14.41 -34.05 7.62
CA TRP A 21 -13.86 -34.69 6.43
C TRP A 21 -12.80 -35.73 6.80
N TYR A 22 -12.44 -36.59 5.85
CA TYR A 22 -11.44 -37.63 6.06
C TYR A 22 -10.02 -37.08 5.95
N ASP A 23 -9.14 -37.51 6.84
CA ASP A 23 -7.70 -37.29 6.68
C ASP A 23 -7.16 -38.20 5.56
N LEU A 24 -6.37 -37.62 4.66
CA LEU A 24 -5.78 -38.32 3.52
C LEU A 24 -4.69 -39.32 3.93
N LYS A 25 -4.11 -39.22 5.13
CA LYS A 25 -3.01 -40.07 5.60
C LYS A 25 -3.50 -41.37 6.25
N ASP A 26 -4.45 -41.26 7.17
CA ASP A 26 -4.92 -42.39 7.96
C ASP A 26 -6.39 -42.78 7.68
N CYS A 27 -7.07 -42.07 6.78
CA CYS A 27 -8.47 -42.28 6.43
C CYS A 27 -9.43 -42.20 7.64
N SER A 28 -9.02 -41.54 8.72
CA SER A 28 -9.89 -41.26 9.86
C SER A 28 -10.83 -40.09 9.54
N PHE A 29 -12.07 -40.16 10.02
CA PHE A 29 -13.00 -39.05 9.92
C PHE A 29 -12.69 -38.02 11.01
N ARG A 30 -12.36 -36.80 10.61
CA ARG A 30 -12.13 -35.68 11.53
C ARG A 30 -13.39 -34.84 11.62
N GLU A 31 -14.07 -34.94 12.76
CA GLU A 31 -15.18 -34.06 13.14
C GLU A 31 -14.61 -32.74 13.69
N LEU A 32 -15.10 -31.60 13.18
CA LEU A 32 -14.72 -30.28 13.69
C LEU A 32 -15.92 -29.65 14.38
N VAL A 33 -15.76 -29.38 15.68
CA VAL A 33 -16.83 -28.89 16.56
C VAL A 33 -16.64 -27.38 16.79
N ASP A 34 -17.74 -26.66 17.04
CA ASP A 34 -17.77 -25.24 17.41
C ASP A 34 -17.12 -24.27 16.39
N LEU A 35 -17.42 -24.45 15.10
CA LEU A 35 -17.00 -23.54 14.04
C LEU A 35 -18.14 -22.65 13.57
N GLN A 36 -17.83 -21.38 13.29
CA GLN A 36 -18.74 -20.43 12.66
C GLN A 36 -18.10 -19.85 11.40
N PHE A 37 -18.82 -19.93 10.28
CA PHE A 37 -18.35 -19.41 9.00
C PHE A 37 -18.90 -18.02 8.74
N VAL A 38 -18.00 -17.08 8.46
CA VAL A 38 -18.31 -15.75 7.94
C VAL A 38 -17.48 -15.56 6.68
N CYS A 39 -18.14 -15.25 5.57
CA CYS A 39 -17.49 -15.13 4.27
C CYS A 39 -17.89 -13.81 3.59
N ALA A 40 -16.98 -13.24 2.82
CA ALA A 40 -17.24 -12.10 1.96
C ALA A 40 -16.78 -12.44 0.54
N MET A 41 -17.58 -12.04 -0.46
CA MET A 41 -17.25 -12.22 -1.88
C MET A 41 -17.61 -10.98 -2.67
N GLY A 42 -16.88 -10.73 -3.75
CA GLY A 42 -17.30 -9.77 -4.75
C GLY A 42 -18.49 -10.29 -5.55
N ALA A 43 -19.33 -9.39 -6.07
CA ALA A 43 -20.40 -9.79 -6.97
C ALA A 43 -19.83 -10.58 -8.18
N PRO A 44 -20.48 -11.69 -8.59
CA PRO A 44 -20.03 -12.48 -9.73
C PRO A 44 -20.13 -11.67 -11.03
N GLY A 45 -19.13 -11.81 -11.92
CA GLY A 45 -18.99 -10.99 -13.12
C GLY A 45 -17.66 -10.24 -13.19
N GLY A 46 -17.37 -9.62 -14.33
CA GLY A 46 -16.13 -8.84 -14.53
C GLY A 46 -14.83 -9.64 -14.34
N GLY A 47 -14.84 -10.95 -14.64
CA GLY A 47 -13.72 -11.86 -14.44
C GLY A 47 -13.69 -12.59 -13.09
N ARG A 48 -14.65 -12.33 -12.19
CA ARG A 48 -14.79 -13.06 -10.92
C ARG A 48 -15.61 -14.33 -11.10
N ASN A 49 -15.12 -15.44 -10.53
CA ASN A 49 -15.77 -16.74 -10.61
C ASN A 49 -17.07 -16.76 -9.78
N PRO A 50 -18.17 -17.30 -10.32
CA PRO A 50 -19.39 -17.50 -9.54
C PRO A 50 -19.19 -18.61 -8.50
N ILE A 51 -19.86 -18.46 -7.35
CA ILE A 51 -19.90 -19.47 -6.30
C ILE A 51 -21.04 -20.45 -6.57
N THR A 52 -20.84 -21.74 -6.29
CA THR A 52 -21.85 -22.76 -6.56
C THR A 52 -23.08 -22.57 -5.67
N PRO A 53 -24.32 -22.65 -6.22
CA PRO A 53 -25.55 -22.53 -5.42
C PRO A 53 -25.65 -23.56 -4.28
N ARG A 54 -25.02 -24.72 -4.45
CA ARG A 54 -24.94 -25.78 -3.43
C ARG A 54 -24.19 -25.34 -2.18
N TYR A 55 -23.20 -24.47 -2.32
CA TYR A 55 -22.49 -23.90 -1.18
C TYR A 55 -23.28 -22.73 -0.57
N LEU A 56 -23.82 -21.86 -1.42
CA LEU A 56 -24.59 -20.68 -0.98
C LEU A 56 -25.83 -21.03 -0.14
N ARG A 57 -26.42 -22.22 -0.31
CA ARG A 57 -27.60 -22.67 0.46
C ARG A 57 -27.36 -22.72 1.98
N HIS A 58 -26.11 -22.84 2.42
CA HIS A 58 -25.74 -22.90 3.84
C HIS A 58 -25.57 -21.51 4.47
N TYR A 59 -25.63 -20.44 3.68
CA TYR A 59 -25.40 -19.08 4.13
C TYR A 59 -26.65 -18.22 4.07
N ASN A 60 -26.74 -17.27 5.00
CA ASN A 60 -27.62 -16.12 4.85
C ASN A 60 -26.85 -15.03 4.10
N LEU A 61 -27.34 -14.65 2.91
CA LEU A 61 -26.68 -13.66 2.07
C LEU A 61 -27.13 -12.25 2.45
N THR A 62 -26.16 -11.41 2.84
CA THR A 62 -26.35 -9.98 3.07
C THR A 62 -25.56 -9.19 2.04
N TRP A 63 -26.21 -8.22 1.40
CA TRP A 63 -25.57 -7.38 0.39
C TRP A 63 -24.99 -6.11 1.00
N CYS A 64 -23.68 -5.93 0.89
CA CYS A 64 -23.03 -4.65 1.22
C CYS A 64 -23.21 -3.71 0.03
N VAL A 65 -24.13 -2.76 0.16
CA VAL A 65 -24.33 -1.69 -0.83
C VAL A 65 -23.26 -0.62 -0.72
N ASP A 66 -23.05 0.11 -1.81
CA ASP A 66 -22.12 1.23 -1.82
C ASP A 66 -22.57 2.32 -0.82
N TYR A 67 -21.58 3.01 -0.24
CA TYR A 67 -21.84 4.07 0.71
C TYR A 67 -22.48 5.28 0.02
N SER A 68 -23.50 5.86 0.66
CA SER A 68 -24.01 7.16 0.23
C SER A 68 -22.92 8.23 0.34
N GLN A 69 -22.99 9.25 -0.53
CA GLN A 69 -22.08 10.40 -0.45
C GLN A 69 -22.08 11.06 0.93
N THR A 70 -23.26 11.21 1.56
CA THR A 70 -23.40 11.70 2.93
C THR A 70 -22.68 10.85 3.97
N SER A 71 -22.68 9.53 3.80
CA SER A 71 -21.94 8.62 4.70
C SER A 71 -20.43 8.79 4.53
N LEU A 72 -19.95 8.87 3.29
CA LEU A 72 -18.53 9.09 2.99
C LEU A 72 -18.05 10.44 3.53
N GLU A 73 -18.81 11.50 3.30
CA GLU A 73 -18.52 12.83 3.83
C GLU A 73 -18.40 12.80 5.35
N ARG A 74 -19.34 12.16 6.05
CA ARG A 74 -19.28 12.05 7.51
C ARG A 74 -18.03 11.30 8.00
N ILE A 75 -17.69 10.16 7.39
CA ILE A 75 -16.55 9.34 7.78
C ILE A 75 -15.25 10.13 7.64
N PHE A 76 -14.97 10.64 6.44
CA PHE A 76 -13.69 11.31 6.17
C PHE A 76 -13.59 12.70 6.82
N LYS A 77 -14.70 13.42 6.96
CA LYS A 77 -14.72 14.68 7.71
C LYS A 77 -14.38 14.45 9.18
N THR A 78 -14.90 13.40 9.80
CA THR A 78 -14.59 13.09 11.20
C THR A 78 -13.08 12.84 11.39
N ILE A 79 -12.47 12.06 10.50
CA ILE A 79 -11.04 11.74 10.55
C ILE A 79 -10.18 12.99 10.35
N ILE A 80 -10.45 13.79 9.30
CA ILE A 80 -9.65 14.98 9.01
C ILE A 80 -9.86 16.07 10.07
N THR A 81 -11.09 16.26 10.56
CA THR A 81 -11.36 17.27 11.60
C THR A 81 -10.58 16.96 12.87
N TRP A 82 -10.55 15.69 13.28
CA TRP A 82 -9.76 15.25 14.44
C TRP A 82 -8.27 15.52 14.25
N HIS A 83 -7.73 15.21 13.07
CA HIS A 83 -6.31 15.48 12.77
C HIS A 83 -5.98 16.97 12.72
N LEU A 84 -6.90 17.81 12.22
CA LEU A 84 -6.69 19.25 12.07
C LEU A 84 -6.96 20.05 13.35
N GLU A 85 -7.44 19.44 14.43
CA GLU A 85 -7.71 20.11 15.72
C GLU A 85 -6.54 20.99 16.25
N PRO A 86 -5.25 20.58 16.18
CA PRO A 86 -4.14 21.41 16.64
C PRO A 86 -3.70 22.51 15.64
N PHE A 87 -4.28 22.57 14.44
CA PHE A 87 -3.89 23.51 13.38
C PHE A 87 -4.63 24.85 13.52
N PRO A 88 -4.16 25.92 12.85
CA PRO A 88 -4.87 27.20 12.78
C PRO A 88 -6.32 27.06 12.27
N GLY A 89 -7.24 27.89 12.79
CA GLY A 89 -8.67 27.76 12.51
C GLY A 89 -9.07 27.97 11.03
N ASP A 90 -8.30 28.76 10.30
CA ASP A 90 -8.42 28.92 8.85
C ASP A 90 -8.05 27.62 8.10
N VAL A 91 -7.03 26.90 8.54
CA VAL A 91 -6.67 25.56 8.04
C VAL A 91 -7.75 24.53 8.37
N GLN A 92 -8.29 24.55 9.60
CA GLN A 92 -9.38 23.66 10.01
C GLN A 92 -10.64 23.81 9.13
N SER A 93 -10.93 25.04 8.71
CA SER A 93 -12.09 25.35 7.87
C SER A 93 -12.06 24.63 6.50
N LEU A 94 -10.86 24.26 6.02
CA LEU A 94 -10.66 23.54 4.75
C LEU A 94 -11.05 22.07 4.79
N CYS A 95 -11.32 21.50 5.98
CA CYS A 95 -11.71 20.10 6.11
C CYS A 95 -12.91 19.73 5.23
N THR A 96 -13.96 20.55 5.24
CA THR A 96 -15.18 20.26 4.46
C THR A 96 -14.93 20.36 2.95
N PRO A 97 -14.33 21.45 2.43
CA PRO A 97 -13.92 21.53 1.02
C PRO A 97 -13.07 20.37 0.54
N ILE A 98 -12.05 19.96 1.31
CA ILE A 98 -11.14 18.86 0.92
C ILE A 98 -11.89 17.54 0.76
N VAL A 99 -12.71 17.17 1.75
CA VAL A 99 -13.46 15.91 1.71
C VAL A 99 -14.43 15.89 0.54
N GLN A 100 -15.21 16.96 0.36
CA GLN A 100 -16.19 17.02 -0.71
C GLN A 100 -15.54 17.06 -2.10
N SER A 101 -14.40 17.75 -2.25
CA SER A 101 -13.63 17.76 -3.50
C SER A 101 -13.10 16.37 -3.83
N THR A 102 -12.54 15.67 -2.85
CA THR A 102 -11.98 14.32 -3.04
C THR A 102 -13.06 13.33 -3.46
N ILE A 103 -14.24 13.38 -2.82
CA ILE A 103 -15.37 12.52 -3.18
C ILE A 103 -15.89 12.84 -4.58
N ALA A 104 -16.01 14.12 -4.94
CA ALA A 104 -16.44 14.54 -6.27
C ALA A 104 -15.47 14.09 -7.37
N ILE A 105 -14.16 14.27 -7.16
CA ILE A 105 -13.12 13.79 -8.08
C ILE A 105 -13.21 12.28 -8.25
N TYR A 106 -13.32 11.53 -7.14
CA TYR A 106 -13.47 10.07 -7.18
C TYR A 106 -14.72 9.65 -7.97
N ALA A 107 -15.87 10.28 -7.73
CA ALA A 107 -17.11 9.96 -8.44
C ALA A 107 -16.96 10.19 -9.95
N ASN A 108 -16.37 11.33 -10.35
CA ASN A 108 -16.15 11.66 -11.76
C ASN A 108 -15.18 10.68 -12.43
N ILE A 109 -14.10 10.28 -11.73
CA ILE A 109 -13.15 9.27 -12.23
C ILE A 109 -13.84 7.92 -12.40
N ALA A 110 -14.57 7.47 -11.38
CA ALA A 110 -15.24 6.16 -11.39
C ALA A 110 -16.29 6.06 -12.51
N GLU A 111 -16.91 7.18 -12.88
CA GLU A 111 -17.88 7.24 -13.98
C GLU A 111 -17.22 7.32 -15.37
N GLN A 112 -16.19 8.18 -15.54
CA GLN A 112 -15.65 8.50 -16.87
C GLN A 112 -14.43 7.67 -17.28
N LEU A 113 -13.61 7.21 -16.33
CA LEU A 113 -12.37 6.48 -16.59
C LEU A 113 -12.52 4.99 -16.26
N LEU A 114 -13.40 4.33 -17.00
CA LEU A 114 -13.66 2.90 -16.85
C LEU A 114 -12.50 2.04 -17.39
N PRO A 115 -12.24 0.87 -16.77
CA PRO A 115 -11.19 -0.03 -17.23
C PRO A 115 -11.53 -0.60 -18.60
N THR A 116 -10.58 -0.50 -19.53
CA THR A 116 -10.65 -1.11 -20.87
C THR A 116 -9.53 -2.13 -21.01
N PRO A 117 -9.54 -3.04 -22.01
CA PRO A 117 -8.43 -3.98 -22.22
C PRO A 117 -7.06 -3.29 -22.35
N ALA A 118 -7.00 -2.09 -22.94
CA ALA A 118 -5.77 -1.29 -23.04
C ALA A 118 -5.40 -0.58 -21.72
N LYS A 119 -6.39 -0.29 -20.86
CA LYS A 119 -6.25 0.45 -19.60
C LYS A 119 -6.85 -0.35 -18.45
N SER A 120 -6.47 -1.61 -18.31
CA SER A 120 -7.07 -2.55 -17.35
C SER A 120 -6.81 -2.16 -15.89
N HIS A 121 -5.74 -1.38 -15.65
CA HIS A 121 -5.35 -0.87 -14.34
C HIS A 121 -6.14 0.38 -13.90
N TYR A 122 -7.05 0.91 -14.74
CA TYR A 122 -7.92 2.04 -14.38
C TYR A 122 -9.06 1.53 -13.48
N THR A 123 -8.67 1.04 -12.32
CA THR A 123 -9.57 0.53 -11.29
C THR A 123 -9.49 1.47 -10.11
N TYR A 124 -10.63 2.09 -9.80
CA TYR A 124 -10.74 3.05 -8.71
C TYR A 124 -11.79 2.57 -7.72
N ASN A 125 -11.45 2.60 -6.43
CA ASN A 125 -12.34 2.17 -5.37
C ASN A 125 -12.23 3.09 -4.15
N LEU A 126 -13.06 2.86 -3.13
CA LEU A 126 -13.10 3.72 -1.94
C LEU A 126 -11.77 3.78 -1.16
N ARG A 127 -10.86 2.80 -1.34
CA ARG A 127 -9.51 2.85 -0.77
C ARG A 127 -8.70 4.02 -1.33
N ASP A 128 -9.00 4.47 -2.54
CA ASP A 128 -8.29 5.60 -3.15
C ASP A 128 -8.64 6.92 -2.45
N ILE A 129 -9.89 7.11 -2.03
CA ILE A 129 -10.25 8.23 -1.15
C ILE A 129 -9.46 8.13 0.16
N SER A 130 -9.45 6.94 0.79
CA SER A 130 -8.70 6.72 2.02
C SER A 130 -7.20 7.01 1.86
N LYS A 131 -6.60 6.69 0.72
CA LYS A 131 -5.18 6.99 0.43
C LYS A 131 -4.90 8.48 0.29
N VAL A 132 -5.79 9.24 -0.34
CA VAL A 132 -5.65 10.71 -0.42
C VAL A 132 -5.72 11.29 0.99
N VAL A 133 -6.72 10.87 1.78
CA VAL A 133 -6.85 11.31 3.17
C VAL A 133 -5.63 10.90 3.98
N GLN A 134 -5.16 9.66 3.89
CA GLN A 134 -3.95 9.18 4.57
C GLN A 134 -2.70 10.00 4.23
N GLY A 135 -2.56 10.46 2.98
CA GLY A 135 -1.49 11.37 2.59
C GLY A 135 -1.62 12.76 3.22
N VAL A 136 -2.84 13.32 3.23
CA VAL A 136 -3.13 14.60 3.90
C VAL A 136 -2.84 14.52 5.41
N LEU A 137 -3.13 13.37 6.04
CA LEU A 137 -2.86 13.14 7.47
C LEU A 137 -1.37 13.09 7.84
N GLN A 138 -0.44 13.11 6.87
CA GLN A 138 0.99 13.19 7.16
C GLN A 138 1.46 14.60 7.53
N CYS A 139 0.60 15.61 7.32
CA CYS A 139 0.95 16.96 7.66
C CYS A 139 1.05 17.17 9.17
N THR A 140 1.92 18.08 9.57
CA THR A 140 2.07 18.53 10.95
C THR A 140 1.87 20.03 11.03
N THR A 141 1.69 20.54 12.24
CA THR A 141 1.56 21.98 12.50
C THR A 141 2.83 22.76 12.15
N LYS A 142 3.97 22.07 11.97
CA LYS A 142 5.21 22.69 11.50
C LYS A 142 5.29 22.74 9.99
N SER A 143 4.78 21.73 9.29
CA SER A 143 4.84 21.68 7.83
C SER A 143 3.78 22.54 7.15
N ILE A 144 2.64 22.77 7.81
CA ILE A 144 1.52 23.55 7.28
C ILE A 144 1.31 24.80 8.13
N GLY A 145 1.70 25.95 7.57
CA GLY A 145 1.50 27.27 8.20
C GLY A 145 0.28 28.01 7.68
N THR A 146 -0.12 27.76 6.44
CA THR A 146 -1.19 28.50 5.77
C THR A 146 -2.25 27.59 5.15
N PRO A 147 -3.47 28.10 4.87
CA PRO A 147 -4.48 27.38 4.11
C PRO A 147 -3.98 26.93 2.72
N ASN A 148 -3.10 27.70 2.08
CA ASN A 148 -2.52 27.32 0.78
C ASN A 148 -1.64 26.07 0.88
N ASP A 149 -0.87 25.92 1.96
CA ASP A 149 0.00 24.76 2.15
C ASP A 149 -0.81 23.46 2.23
N LEU A 150 -1.95 23.49 2.94
CA LEU A 150 -2.84 22.33 3.04
C LEU A 150 -3.51 22.00 1.71
N ILE A 151 -3.94 23.01 0.95
CA ILE A 151 -4.52 22.80 -0.39
C ILE A 151 -3.45 22.23 -1.33
N ARG A 152 -2.22 22.74 -1.28
CA ARG A 152 -1.08 22.26 -2.07
C ARG A 152 -0.75 20.80 -1.77
N LEU A 153 -0.76 20.41 -0.49
CA LEU A 153 -0.63 19.01 -0.09
C LEU A 153 -1.76 18.15 -0.63
N TRP A 154 -3.01 18.59 -0.49
CA TRP A 154 -4.16 17.86 -1.03
C TRP A 154 -4.07 17.67 -2.55
N LEU A 155 -3.65 18.69 -3.29
CA LEU A 155 -3.40 18.59 -4.74
C LEU A 155 -2.29 17.57 -5.06
N HIS A 156 -1.19 17.60 -4.31
CA HIS A 156 -0.12 16.60 -4.45
C HIS A 156 -0.66 15.18 -4.26
N GLU A 157 -1.43 14.95 -3.19
CA GLU A 157 -1.99 13.63 -2.89
C GLU A 157 -2.99 13.15 -3.94
N CYS A 158 -3.81 14.05 -4.50
CA CYS A 158 -4.67 13.73 -5.62
C CYS A 158 -3.87 13.30 -6.86
N LEU A 159 -2.76 13.98 -7.16
CA LEU A 159 -1.87 13.59 -8.26
C LEU A 159 -1.23 12.22 -8.03
N ARG A 160 -0.74 11.95 -6.82
CA ARG A 160 -0.08 10.68 -6.49
C ARG A 160 -1.05 9.49 -6.50
N VAL A 161 -2.29 9.68 -6.03
CA VAL A 161 -3.25 8.59 -5.92
C VAL A 161 -3.98 8.30 -7.23
N PHE A 162 -4.37 9.36 -7.96
CA PHE A 162 -5.17 9.24 -9.18
C PHE A 162 -4.32 9.41 -10.45
N ALA A 163 -3.57 10.51 -10.57
CA ALA A 163 -2.90 10.86 -11.83
C ALA A 163 -1.74 9.91 -12.18
N ASP A 164 -1.05 9.33 -11.20
CA ASP A 164 0.06 8.39 -11.45
C ASP A 164 -0.35 7.10 -12.18
N ARG A 165 -1.65 6.79 -12.25
CA ARG A 165 -2.18 5.66 -13.05
C ARG A 165 -2.48 6.05 -14.50
N LEU A 166 -2.53 7.35 -14.81
CA LEU A 166 -2.90 7.84 -16.13
C LEU A 166 -1.75 7.65 -17.11
N VAL A 167 -2.08 7.29 -18.35
CA VAL A 167 -1.10 6.92 -19.39
C VAL A 167 -1.18 7.88 -20.56
N GLU A 168 -2.40 8.28 -20.93
CA GLU A 168 -2.62 9.19 -22.06
C GLU A 168 -2.67 10.64 -21.59
N ALA A 169 -2.05 11.53 -22.37
CA ALA A 169 -2.06 12.97 -22.10
C ALA A 169 -3.50 13.53 -21.99
N LYS A 170 -4.43 13.02 -22.81
CA LYS A 170 -5.85 13.40 -22.76
C LYS A 170 -6.48 13.14 -21.39
N ASP A 171 -6.21 11.98 -20.79
CA ASP A 171 -6.78 11.62 -19.49
C ASP A 171 -6.16 12.47 -18.39
N THR A 172 -4.85 12.73 -18.50
CA THR A 172 -4.11 13.63 -17.59
C THR A 172 -4.65 15.07 -17.66
N ASP A 173 -4.87 15.62 -18.86
CA ASP A 173 -5.42 16.96 -19.06
C ASP A 173 -6.85 17.06 -18.52
N TRP A 174 -7.67 16.03 -18.77
CA TRP A 174 -9.01 15.93 -18.19
C TRP A 174 -8.95 15.95 -16.66
N PHE A 175 -8.03 15.20 -16.05
CA PHE A 175 -7.87 15.18 -14.60
C PHE A 175 -7.42 16.52 -14.04
N TYR A 176 -6.50 17.22 -14.72
CA TYR A 176 -6.12 18.59 -14.32
C TYR A 176 -7.31 19.55 -14.37
N ALA A 177 -8.16 19.46 -15.39
CA ALA A 177 -9.39 20.26 -15.46
C ALA A 177 -10.36 19.94 -14.30
N GLN A 178 -10.41 18.68 -13.83
CA GLN A 178 -11.20 18.33 -12.64
C GLN A 178 -10.64 19.00 -11.37
N LEU A 179 -9.31 19.01 -11.19
CA LEU A 179 -8.68 19.70 -10.07
C LEU A 179 -8.95 21.20 -10.10
N ASP A 180 -8.78 21.83 -11.27
CA ASP A 180 -9.03 23.27 -11.44
C ASP A 180 -10.49 23.63 -11.14
N ALA A 181 -11.44 22.78 -11.57
CA ALA A 181 -12.85 22.98 -11.25
C ALA A 181 -13.13 22.89 -9.74
N GLN A 182 -12.49 21.96 -9.00
CA GLN A 182 -12.66 21.90 -7.55
C GLN A 182 -12.01 23.10 -6.85
N LEU A 183 -10.84 23.55 -7.31
CA LEU A 183 -10.17 24.75 -6.81
C LEU A 183 -11.05 26.00 -6.96
N ASP A 184 -11.62 26.23 -8.13
CA ASP A 184 -12.50 27.38 -8.37
C ASP A 184 -13.82 27.29 -7.59
N THR A 185 -14.47 26.12 -7.62
CA THR A 185 -15.82 25.98 -7.04
C THR A 185 -15.80 26.01 -5.51
N ARG A 186 -14.85 25.32 -4.86
CA ARG A 186 -14.87 25.07 -3.41
C ARG A 186 -13.82 25.88 -2.65
N PHE A 187 -12.67 26.15 -3.26
CA PHE A 187 -11.59 26.89 -2.62
C PHE A 187 -11.53 28.35 -3.06
N LYS A 188 -12.23 28.71 -4.16
CA LYS A 188 -12.24 30.05 -4.76
C LYS A 188 -10.83 30.53 -5.09
N LYS A 189 -10.00 29.61 -5.59
CA LYS A 189 -8.60 29.84 -5.94
C LYS A 189 -8.27 29.21 -7.29
N SER A 190 -7.24 29.71 -7.95
CA SER A 190 -6.62 29.06 -9.09
C SER A 190 -5.42 28.19 -8.68
N TRP A 191 -4.96 27.31 -9.57
CA TRP A 191 -3.74 26.54 -9.36
C TRP A 191 -2.56 27.44 -9.02
N ALA A 192 -2.27 28.42 -9.89
CA ALA A 192 -1.14 29.33 -9.75
C ALA A 192 -1.17 30.15 -8.43
N GLU A 193 -2.36 30.52 -7.93
CA GLU A 193 -2.51 31.19 -6.64
C GLU A 193 -2.13 30.30 -5.43
N VAL A 194 -2.27 28.98 -5.57
CA VAL A 194 -1.97 28.02 -4.50
C VAL A 194 -0.52 27.52 -4.60
N THR A 195 -0.03 27.28 -5.81
CA THR A 195 1.27 26.64 -6.04
C THR A 195 2.38 27.63 -6.36
N GLU A 196 2.05 28.90 -6.64
CA GLU A 196 2.98 29.95 -7.08
C GLU A 196 3.68 29.62 -8.42
N THR A 197 3.17 28.62 -9.15
CA THR A 197 3.70 28.17 -10.45
C THR A 197 2.59 27.58 -11.31
N ASP A 198 2.70 27.75 -12.64
CA ASP A 198 1.83 27.06 -13.60
C ASP A 198 2.22 25.59 -13.81
N GLU A 199 3.39 25.17 -13.31
CA GLU A 199 3.81 23.79 -13.39
C GLU A 199 2.90 22.86 -12.57
N ARG A 200 2.50 21.74 -13.16
CA ARG A 200 1.72 20.68 -12.48
C ARG A 200 2.59 19.74 -11.62
N ARG A 201 3.87 20.07 -11.45
CA ARG A 201 4.82 19.34 -10.62
C ARG A 201 4.70 19.81 -9.18
N LEU A 202 4.23 18.91 -8.31
CA LEU A 202 4.27 19.09 -6.87
C LEU A 202 5.06 17.96 -6.25
N LEU A 203 6.11 18.28 -5.51
CA LEU A 203 6.96 17.32 -4.81
C LEU A 203 6.87 17.56 -3.31
N PHE A 204 6.67 16.49 -2.57
CA PHE A 204 6.64 16.48 -1.12
C PHE A 204 7.57 15.39 -0.59
N GLY A 205 8.18 15.66 0.55
CA GLY A 205 9.14 14.77 1.20
C GLY A 205 9.69 15.38 2.47
N ASP A 206 10.60 14.67 3.12
CA ASP A 206 11.13 14.99 4.45
C ASP A 206 12.66 14.98 4.52
N PHE A 207 13.35 14.71 3.42
CA PHE A 207 14.81 14.48 3.38
C PHE A 207 15.66 15.74 3.12
N MET A 208 15.03 16.91 2.97
CA MET A 208 15.76 18.16 2.72
C MET A 208 16.44 18.71 3.97
N LYS A 209 15.84 18.53 5.15
CA LYS A 209 16.37 18.99 6.43
C LYS A 209 16.86 17.80 7.24
N GLU A 210 18.13 17.84 7.65
CA GLU A 210 18.71 16.77 8.47
C GLU A 210 18.02 16.70 9.85
N GLY A 211 17.65 15.49 10.26
CA GLY A 211 16.94 15.25 11.53
C GLY A 211 15.47 15.66 11.54
N SER A 212 14.92 16.15 10.42
CA SER A 212 13.48 16.37 10.24
C SER A 212 12.84 15.12 9.63
N SER A 213 11.65 14.77 10.10
CA SER A 213 10.77 13.78 9.45
C SER A 213 9.43 14.41 9.05
N GLU A 214 9.43 15.74 8.93
CA GLU A 214 8.24 16.52 8.59
C GLU A 214 7.98 16.43 7.08
N TYR A 215 6.77 16.03 6.71
CA TYR A 215 6.35 15.94 5.31
C TYR A 215 6.01 17.33 4.76
N GLU A 216 6.89 17.88 3.93
CA GLU A 216 6.88 19.28 3.48
C GLU A 216 6.92 19.40 1.95
N CYS A 217 6.43 20.52 1.43
CA CYS A 217 6.53 20.86 0.01
C CYS A 217 7.97 21.22 -0.36
N MET A 218 8.47 20.66 -1.46
CA MET A 218 9.84 20.85 -1.96
C MET A 218 9.79 21.44 -3.38
N PRO A 219 9.68 22.77 -3.53
CA PRO A 219 9.49 23.42 -4.83
C PRO A 219 10.77 23.51 -5.67
N ASP A 220 11.95 23.61 -5.03
CA ASP A 220 13.23 23.77 -5.70
C ASP A 220 13.79 22.40 -6.14
N ILE A 221 13.67 22.12 -7.44
CA ILE A 221 14.14 20.86 -8.03
C ILE A 221 15.65 20.77 -8.12
N ASP A 222 16.36 21.88 -8.30
CA ASP A 222 17.82 21.87 -8.43
C ASP A 222 18.45 21.57 -7.06
N ALA A 223 17.89 22.14 -5.98
CA ALA A 223 18.27 21.78 -4.63
C ALA A 223 17.98 20.31 -4.30
N LEU A 224 16.84 19.76 -4.79
CA LEU A 224 16.51 18.34 -4.64
C LEU A 224 17.49 17.42 -5.38
N ILE A 225 17.87 17.78 -6.60
CA ILE A 225 18.89 17.05 -7.38
C ILE A 225 20.21 17.05 -6.60
N ALA A 226 20.66 18.21 -6.13
CA ALA A 226 21.91 18.32 -5.36
C ALA A 226 21.88 17.47 -4.08
N LYS A 227 20.80 17.53 -3.29
CA LYS A 227 20.67 16.74 -2.05
C LYS A 227 20.62 15.24 -2.34
N THR A 228 19.90 14.82 -3.38
CA THR A 228 19.81 13.41 -3.77
C THR A 228 21.15 12.90 -4.32
N GLN A 229 21.92 13.75 -4.99
CA GLN A 229 23.28 13.44 -5.46
C GLN A 229 24.22 13.18 -4.28
N THR A 230 24.17 14.00 -3.24
CA THR A 230 24.94 13.76 -2.01
C THR A 230 24.56 12.41 -1.37
N MET A 231 23.27 12.10 -1.28
CA MET A 231 22.81 10.82 -0.73
C MET A 231 23.24 9.61 -1.58
N LEU A 232 23.36 9.78 -2.91
CA LEU A 232 23.90 8.76 -3.81
C LEU A 232 25.40 8.56 -3.60
N GLU A 233 26.16 9.63 -3.36
CA GLU A 233 27.58 9.56 -3.03
C GLU A 233 27.81 8.85 -1.69
N ASP A 234 27.00 9.17 -0.68
CA ASP A 234 27.01 8.49 0.62
C ASP A 234 26.71 6.99 0.49
N PHE A 235 25.69 6.64 -0.31
CA PHE A 235 25.38 5.24 -0.63
C PHE A 235 26.58 4.54 -1.29
N ASN A 236 27.18 5.18 -2.30
CA ASN A 236 28.30 4.62 -3.05
C ASN A 236 29.57 4.46 -2.20
N ALA A 237 29.75 5.28 -1.17
CA ALA A 237 30.88 5.19 -0.25
C ALA A 237 30.81 3.95 0.68
N VAL A 238 29.59 3.50 1.03
CA VAL A 238 29.37 2.38 1.96
C VAL A 238 28.99 1.09 1.22
N SER A 239 28.40 1.20 0.03
CA SER A 239 27.89 0.06 -0.73
C SER A 239 28.99 -0.77 -1.37
N LYS A 240 28.81 -2.10 -1.33
CA LYS A 240 29.65 -3.05 -2.09
C LYS A 240 29.34 -3.07 -3.59
N ARG A 241 28.20 -2.49 -3.99
CA ARG A 241 27.71 -2.41 -5.37
C ARG A 241 27.34 -0.94 -5.66
N PRO A 242 28.31 -0.09 -6.00
CA PRO A 242 28.03 1.31 -6.30
C PRO A 242 27.15 1.42 -7.56
N MET A 243 26.32 2.47 -7.59
CA MET A 243 25.42 2.79 -8.70
C MET A 243 25.86 4.08 -9.39
N GLU A 244 26.06 4.01 -10.70
CA GLU A 244 26.30 5.18 -11.55
C GLU A 244 24.97 5.71 -12.08
N LEU A 245 24.27 6.48 -11.25
CA LEU A 245 22.99 7.10 -11.64
C LEU A 245 23.19 8.54 -12.07
N VAL A 246 22.61 8.89 -13.21
CA VAL A 246 22.43 10.28 -13.62
C VAL A 246 21.10 10.76 -13.05
N LEU A 247 21.15 11.72 -12.13
CA LEU A 247 19.97 12.32 -11.53
C LEU A 247 19.49 13.50 -12.36
N PHE A 248 18.29 13.38 -12.91
CA PHE A 248 17.58 14.41 -13.67
C PHE A 248 16.15 14.55 -13.11
N PRO A 249 15.40 15.63 -13.44
CA PRO A 249 14.10 15.93 -12.84
C PRO A 249 13.16 14.73 -12.67
N PHE A 250 12.96 13.94 -13.73
CA PHE A 250 12.06 12.79 -13.70
C PHE A 250 12.55 11.65 -12.78
N ALA A 251 13.86 11.46 -12.65
CA ALA A 251 14.42 10.50 -11.69
C ALA A 251 14.11 10.93 -10.24
N ILE A 252 14.24 12.22 -9.94
CA ILE A 252 13.92 12.78 -8.62
C ILE A 252 12.43 12.67 -8.31
N GLU A 253 11.56 12.96 -9.28
CA GLU A 253 10.12 12.75 -9.11
C GLU A 253 9.81 11.30 -8.71
N HIS A 254 10.50 10.34 -9.33
CA HIS A 254 10.30 8.93 -9.03
C HIS A 254 10.84 8.51 -7.67
N VAL A 255 12.01 9.02 -7.26
CA VAL A 255 12.52 8.82 -5.90
C VAL A 255 11.52 9.36 -4.87
N CYS A 256 10.99 10.57 -5.09
CA CYS A 256 9.96 11.15 -4.21
C CYS A 256 8.69 10.29 -4.15
N ARG A 257 8.22 9.76 -5.29
CA ARG A 257 7.06 8.86 -5.33
C ARG A 257 7.32 7.58 -4.55
N ILE A 258 8.49 6.96 -4.69
CA ILE A 258 8.86 5.75 -3.95
C ILE A 258 8.94 6.05 -2.45
N LEU A 259 9.65 7.11 -2.06
CA LEU A 259 9.76 7.55 -0.66
C LEU A 259 8.37 7.79 -0.04
N ARG A 260 7.48 8.47 -0.75
CA ARG A 260 6.09 8.71 -0.30
C ARG A 260 5.32 7.41 -0.08
N VAL A 261 5.53 6.37 -0.90
CA VAL A 261 4.86 5.08 -0.70
C VAL A 261 5.48 4.28 0.44
N ILE A 262 6.80 4.13 0.50
CA ILE A 262 7.43 3.30 1.54
C ILE A 262 7.36 3.94 2.94
N LYS A 263 7.25 5.26 3.04
CA LYS A 263 7.02 5.93 4.34
C LYS A 263 5.56 5.91 4.79
N GLN A 264 4.64 5.48 3.93
CA GLN A 264 3.24 5.29 4.30
C GLN A 264 3.02 3.95 4.99
N PRO A 265 2.21 3.90 6.08
CA PRO A 265 1.87 2.63 6.70
C PRO A 265 1.11 1.76 5.69
N TYR A 266 1.53 0.50 5.58
CA TYR A 266 1.01 -0.48 4.62
C TYR A 266 1.20 -0.08 3.14
N GLY A 267 2.16 0.81 2.86
CA GLY A 267 2.48 1.26 1.51
C GLY A 267 3.28 0.22 0.74
N ASN A 268 2.78 -0.14 -0.45
CA ASN A 268 3.44 -1.05 -1.40
C ASN A 268 3.34 -0.43 -2.80
N ALA A 269 4.33 -0.67 -3.66
CA ALA A 269 4.43 -0.01 -4.97
C ALA A 269 4.70 -1.00 -6.10
N LEU A 270 3.78 -1.06 -7.07
CA LEU A 270 4.06 -1.68 -8.36
C LEU A 270 4.71 -0.66 -9.30
N LEU A 271 6.00 -0.81 -9.56
CA LEU A 271 6.75 0.09 -10.43
C LEU A 271 6.73 -0.40 -11.88
N VAL A 272 5.89 0.21 -12.70
CA VAL A 272 5.78 -0.12 -14.12
C VAL A 272 6.69 0.79 -14.97
N GLY A 273 7.44 0.20 -15.88
CA GLY A 273 8.29 0.93 -16.82
C GLY A 273 9.03 -0.01 -17.76
N MET A 274 9.57 0.55 -18.84
CA MET A 274 10.44 -0.20 -19.75
C MET A 274 11.72 -0.63 -19.01
N GLY A 275 12.27 -1.79 -19.37
CA GLY A 275 13.56 -2.24 -18.86
C GLY A 275 14.65 -1.19 -19.11
N GLY A 276 15.51 -0.98 -18.11
CA GLY A 276 16.56 0.06 -18.16
C GLY A 276 16.11 1.48 -17.74
N SER A 277 14.83 1.68 -17.37
CA SER A 277 14.34 2.97 -16.83
C SER A 277 14.82 3.30 -15.41
N GLY A 278 15.67 2.46 -14.81
CA GLY A 278 16.29 2.71 -13.51
C GLY A 278 15.42 2.44 -12.29
N ARG A 279 14.21 1.86 -12.43
CA ARG A 279 13.28 1.59 -11.31
C ARG A 279 13.95 0.91 -10.11
N GLN A 280 14.66 -0.18 -10.35
CA GLN A 280 15.37 -0.92 -9.30
C GLN A 280 16.40 -0.04 -8.58
N SER A 281 17.24 0.68 -9.33
CA SER A 281 18.28 1.54 -8.77
C SER A 281 17.71 2.73 -8.00
N LEU A 282 16.61 3.34 -8.49
CA LEU A 282 15.93 4.42 -7.79
C LEU A 282 15.24 3.92 -6.51
N THR A 283 14.71 2.69 -6.50
CA THR A 283 14.19 2.06 -5.27
C THR A 283 15.29 1.79 -4.25
N THR A 284 16.43 1.28 -4.70
CA THR A 284 17.60 1.07 -3.84
C THR A 284 18.06 2.39 -3.19
N LEU A 285 18.14 3.46 -3.98
CA LEU A 285 18.49 4.78 -3.48
C LEU A 285 17.43 5.31 -2.49
N ALA A 286 16.14 5.19 -2.83
CA ALA A 286 15.05 5.62 -1.95
C ALA A 286 15.02 4.84 -0.62
N ALA A 287 15.27 3.53 -0.64
CA ALA A 287 15.38 2.72 0.57
C ALA A 287 16.55 3.19 1.44
N HIS A 288 17.71 3.48 0.84
CA HIS A 288 18.85 4.04 1.55
C HIS A 288 18.54 5.41 2.18
N MET A 289 17.92 6.32 1.42
CA MET A 289 17.50 7.64 1.90
C MET A 289 16.50 7.56 3.05
N ALA A 290 15.64 6.53 3.07
CA ALA A 290 14.70 6.26 4.14
C ALA A 290 15.32 5.49 5.32
N THR A 291 16.60 5.09 5.25
CA THR A 291 17.28 4.19 6.20
C THR A 291 16.58 2.83 6.36
N PHE A 292 15.99 2.33 5.28
CA PHE A 292 15.32 1.03 5.24
C PHE A 292 16.27 -0.03 4.71
N GLU A 293 16.15 -1.24 5.25
CA GLU A 293 16.90 -2.39 4.76
C GLU A 293 16.35 -2.83 3.40
N LEU A 294 17.22 -2.96 2.40
CA LEU A 294 16.83 -3.48 1.09
C LEU A 294 17.01 -4.99 1.06
N PHE A 295 15.91 -5.72 0.89
CA PHE A 295 15.92 -7.16 0.65
C PHE A 295 15.65 -7.43 -0.82
N SER A 296 16.54 -8.16 -1.49
CA SER A 296 16.37 -8.58 -2.88
C SER A 296 16.88 -10.00 -3.06
N ILE A 297 16.28 -10.74 -3.98
CA ILE A 297 16.57 -12.16 -4.19
C ILE A 297 17.64 -12.34 -5.26
N GLU A 298 18.66 -13.13 -4.94
CA GLU A 298 19.69 -13.50 -5.91
C GLU A 298 19.38 -14.87 -6.51
N LEU A 299 18.88 -14.88 -7.74
CA LEU A 299 18.58 -16.12 -8.44
C LEU A 299 19.87 -16.87 -8.80
N SER A 300 20.09 -18.00 -8.15
CA SER A 300 21.06 -19.00 -8.58
C SER A 300 20.45 -19.99 -9.59
N LYS A 301 21.31 -20.75 -10.29
CA LYS A 301 20.86 -21.82 -11.20
C LYS A 301 19.98 -22.86 -10.48
N ASN A 302 20.26 -23.10 -9.19
CA ASN A 302 19.56 -24.09 -8.36
C ASN A 302 18.51 -23.44 -7.44
N TYR A 303 18.08 -22.20 -7.72
CA TYR A 303 17.06 -21.54 -6.93
C TYR A 303 15.69 -22.22 -7.15
N ASP A 304 15.21 -22.91 -6.13
CA ASP A 304 13.98 -23.69 -6.09
C ASP A 304 12.97 -23.10 -5.08
N ASN A 305 11.84 -23.77 -4.89
CA ASN A 305 10.82 -23.32 -3.94
C ASN A 305 11.28 -23.36 -2.48
N THR A 306 12.23 -24.22 -2.15
CA THR A 306 12.80 -24.31 -0.81
C THR A 306 13.59 -23.04 -0.50
N ALA A 307 14.50 -22.65 -1.41
CA ALA A 307 15.27 -21.43 -1.31
C ALA A 307 14.38 -20.18 -1.24
N TRP A 308 13.31 -20.14 -2.05
CA TRP A 308 12.29 -19.08 -1.99
C TRP A 308 11.62 -18.96 -0.62
N ARG A 309 11.16 -20.09 -0.06
CA ARG A 309 10.54 -20.10 1.26
C ARG A 309 11.52 -19.67 2.34
N ASP A 310 12.78 -20.08 2.26
CA ASP A 310 13.82 -19.66 3.20
C ASP A 310 14.12 -18.16 3.10
N ASP A 311 14.11 -17.58 1.90
CA ASP A 311 14.21 -16.13 1.71
C ASP A 311 13.04 -15.38 2.33
N LEU A 312 11.80 -15.86 2.12
CA LEU A 312 10.61 -15.27 2.73
C LEU A 312 10.63 -15.37 4.26
N LYS A 313 11.12 -16.47 4.82
CA LYS A 313 11.31 -16.61 6.28
C LYS A 313 12.24 -15.53 6.80
N ARG A 314 13.41 -15.34 6.17
CA ARG A 314 14.37 -14.29 6.55
C ARG A 314 13.76 -12.90 6.45
N LEU A 315 13.03 -12.63 5.37
CA LEU A 315 12.35 -11.37 5.15
C LEU A 315 11.32 -11.06 6.25
N LEU A 316 10.46 -12.02 6.59
CA LEU A 316 9.41 -11.85 7.60
C LEU A 316 9.99 -11.78 9.02
N VAL A 317 11.05 -12.53 9.32
CA VAL A 317 11.76 -12.43 10.61
C VAL A 317 12.42 -11.05 10.76
N GLN A 318 13.08 -10.54 9.73
CA GLN A 318 13.71 -9.22 9.74
C GLN A 318 12.69 -8.08 9.94
N SER A 319 11.59 -8.11 9.19
CA SER A 319 10.55 -7.07 9.27
C SER A 319 9.66 -7.21 10.51
N GLY A 320 9.33 -8.44 10.92
CA GLY A 320 8.40 -8.75 11.99
C GLY A 320 9.07 -8.89 13.36
N GLN A 321 10.02 -9.80 13.52
CA GLN A 321 10.66 -10.10 14.80
C GLN A 321 11.69 -9.02 15.17
N GLU A 322 12.58 -8.67 14.25
CA GLU A 322 13.61 -7.64 14.48
C GLU A 322 13.06 -6.21 14.37
N CYS A 323 11.82 -6.06 13.86
CA CYS A 323 11.15 -4.78 13.67
C CYS A 323 11.94 -3.78 12.81
N LYS A 324 12.72 -4.26 11.83
CA LYS A 324 13.49 -3.41 10.92
C LYS A 324 12.64 -3.00 9.71
N PRO A 325 12.46 -1.69 9.45
CA PRO A 325 11.84 -1.23 8.21
C PRO A 325 12.58 -1.80 7.00
N THR A 326 11.88 -2.55 6.16
CA THR A 326 12.45 -3.36 5.09
C THR A 326 11.68 -3.15 3.79
N VAL A 327 12.41 -2.92 2.69
CA VAL A 327 11.86 -2.89 1.33
C VAL A 327 12.23 -4.19 0.63
N PHE A 328 11.24 -4.97 0.23
CA PHE A 328 11.41 -6.16 -0.58
C PHE A 328 11.34 -5.81 -2.07
N LEU A 329 12.50 -5.69 -2.72
CA LEU A 329 12.58 -5.41 -4.15
C LEU A 329 12.48 -6.71 -4.96
N PHE A 330 11.34 -6.89 -5.62
CA PHE A 330 11.06 -8.06 -6.46
C PHE A 330 10.73 -7.67 -7.91
N SER A 331 11.48 -8.23 -8.86
CA SER A 331 11.35 -7.98 -10.30
C SER A 331 10.62 -9.11 -11.00
N ASP A 332 9.92 -8.79 -12.09
CA ASP A 332 9.40 -9.75 -13.07
C ASP A 332 10.44 -10.79 -13.54
N THR A 333 11.67 -10.37 -13.80
CA THR A 333 12.79 -11.25 -14.18
C THR A 333 13.15 -12.29 -13.12
N GLN A 334 12.73 -12.09 -11.86
CA GLN A 334 12.96 -13.02 -10.77
C GLN A 334 11.85 -14.08 -10.62
N VAL A 335 10.72 -13.90 -11.32
CA VAL A 335 9.56 -14.81 -11.24
C VAL A 335 9.84 -16.07 -12.03
N LYS A 336 10.11 -17.18 -11.31
CA LYS A 336 10.28 -18.51 -11.92
C LYS A 336 9.03 -19.37 -11.89
N GLN A 337 8.18 -19.19 -10.87
CA GLN A 337 7.00 -20.02 -10.63
C GLN A 337 5.82 -19.15 -10.19
N GLU A 338 4.61 -19.54 -10.59
CA GLU A 338 3.38 -18.81 -10.24
C GLU A 338 3.13 -18.77 -8.72
N SER A 339 3.55 -19.81 -8.00
CA SER A 339 3.46 -19.89 -6.53
C SER A 339 4.18 -18.73 -5.81
N MET A 340 5.23 -18.17 -6.40
CA MET A 340 5.93 -17.00 -5.82
C MET A 340 5.00 -15.78 -5.76
N ILE A 341 4.19 -15.58 -6.80
CA ILE A 341 3.22 -14.48 -6.85
C ILE A 341 2.07 -14.72 -5.88
N GLU A 342 1.65 -15.98 -5.70
CA GLU A 342 0.66 -16.35 -4.68
C GLU A 342 1.17 -16.03 -3.26
N ASP A 343 2.42 -16.36 -2.96
CA ASP A 343 3.04 -16.05 -1.66
C ASP A 343 3.14 -14.53 -1.43
N ILE A 344 3.53 -13.75 -2.45
CA ILE A 344 3.54 -12.28 -2.37
C ILE A 344 2.13 -11.72 -2.15
N ASN A 345 1.12 -12.28 -2.83
CA ASN A 345 -0.28 -11.88 -2.60
C ASN A 345 -0.72 -12.17 -1.15
N ASN A 346 -0.26 -13.27 -0.55
CA ASN A 346 -0.53 -13.56 0.86
C ASN A 346 0.14 -12.54 1.79
N ILE A 347 1.39 -12.15 1.52
CA ILE A 347 2.09 -11.10 2.26
C ILE A 347 1.35 -9.76 2.14
N LEU A 348 0.92 -9.36 0.95
CA LEU A 348 0.22 -8.09 0.72
C LEU A 348 -1.16 -8.04 1.40
N ASN A 349 -1.88 -9.17 1.45
CA ASN A 349 -3.25 -9.21 2.00
C ASN A 349 -3.29 -9.52 3.50
N ALA A 350 -2.54 -10.54 3.93
CA ALA A 350 -2.57 -11.06 5.30
C ALA A 350 -1.35 -10.63 6.12
N GLY A 351 -0.21 -10.35 5.48
CA GLY A 351 1.06 -10.10 6.16
C GLY A 351 1.84 -11.37 6.51
N GLU A 352 1.40 -12.53 6.04
CA GLU A 352 2.01 -13.83 6.30
C GLU A 352 1.82 -14.76 5.10
N VAL A 353 2.64 -15.80 5.03
CA VAL A 353 2.47 -16.91 4.08
C VAL A 353 2.05 -18.17 4.85
N PRO A 354 0.91 -18.79 4.52
CA PRO A 354 0.43 -19.98 5.21
C PRO A 354 1.42 -21.14 5.16
N ASN A 355 1.58 -21.85 6.28
CA ASN A 355 2.48 -23.01 6.40
C ASN A 355 3.92 -22.72 5.95
N LEU A 356 4.40 -21.49 6.18
CA LEU A 356 5.78 -21.11 5.92
C LEU A 356 6.71 -21.55 7.06
N PHE A 357 6.32 -21.27 8.30
CA PHE A 357 7.10 -21.58 9.50
C PHE A 357 6.66 -22.89 10.15
N ALA A 358 7.62 -23.69 10.61
CA ALA A 358 7.36 -24.86 11.45
C ALA A 358 7.02 -24.44 12.89
N SER A 359 6.42 -25.35 13.67
CA SER A 359 5.93 -25.05 15.03
C SER A 359 7.04 -24.60 16.00
N ASP A 360 8.25 -25.13 15.83
CA ASP A 360 9.44 -24.75 16.57
C ASP A 360 9.93 -23.34 16.19
N GLU A 361 9.94 -23.01 14.89
CA GLU A 361 10.27 -21.66 14.41
C GLU A 361 9.27 -20.61 14.90
N VAL A 362 7.96 -20.93 14.87
CA VAL A 362 6.91 -20.05 15.41
C VAL A 362 7.15 -19.76 16.89
N SER A 363 7.56 -20.77 17.66
CA SER A 363 7.85 -20.61 19.09
C SER A 363 9.05 -19.68 19.32
N GLN A 364 10.13 -19.85 18.54
CA GLN A 364 11.31 -18.97 18.58
C GLN A 364 10.98 -17.52 18.20
N ILE A 365 10.13 -17.32 17.19
CA ILE A 365 9.65 -15.99 16.79
C ILE A 365 8.91 -15.32 17.95
N CYS A 366 7.99 -16.06 18.58
CA CYS A 366 7.21 -15.57 19.72
C CYS A 366 8.11 -15.22 20.93
N GLU A 367 9.14 -16.00 21.21
CA GLU A 367 10.10 -15.72 22.28
C GLU A 367 10.87 -14.41 22.04
N GLY A 368 11.38 -14.19 20.82
CA GLY A 368 12.11 -12.96 20.49
C GLY A 368 11.23 -11.71 20.49
N LEU A 369 9.92 -11.85 20.28
CA LEU A 369 8.97 -10.72 20.32
C LEU A 369 8.56 -10.28 21.72
N GLN A 370 8.92 -11.01 22.79
CA GLN A 370 8.48 -10.68 24.15
C GLN A 370 8.89 -9.27 24.60
N GLY A 371 10.07 -8.80 24.18
CA GLY A 371 10.51 -7.44 24.45
C GLY A 371 9.58 -6.41 23.82
N LYS A 372 9.27 -6.59 22.53
CA LYS A 372 8.39 -5.70 21.77
C LYS A 372 6.95 -5.74 22.27
N ALA A 373 6.45 -6.92 22.65
CA ALA A 373 5.11 -7.08 23.22
C ALA A 373 4.93 -6.21 24.47
N LYS A 374 5.95 -6.16 25.34
CA LYS A 374 5.94 -5.27 26.53
C LYS A 374 5.96 -3.79 26.16
N GLU A 375 6.75 -3.39 25.15
CA GLU A 375 6.81 -1.99 24.68
C GLU A 375 5.46 -1.52 24.11
N VAL A 376 4.77 -2.38 23.37
CA VAL A 376 3.46 -2.07 22.77
C VAL A 376 2.31 -2.19 23.80
N GLY A 377 2.61 -2.60 25.03
CA GLY A 377 1.63 -2.74 26.11
C GLY A 377 0.71 -3.95 25.96
N LEU A 378 1.14 -4.98 25.22
CA LEU A 378 0.39 -6.22 25.06
C LEU A 378 0.43 -7.00 26.38
N GLN A 379 -0.68 -7.02 27.11
CA GLN A 379 -0.78 -7.68 28.42
C GLN A 379 -0.91 -9.21 28.30
N GLU A 380 -1.51 -9.70 27.21
CA GLU A 380 -1.67 -11.12 26.94
C GLU A 380 -0.54 -11.64 26.04
N THR A 381 0.31 -12.52 26.58
CA THR A 381 1.41 -13.16 25.84
C THR A 381 1.07 -14.58 25.40
N THR A 382 -0.19 -14.84 25.02
CA THR A 382 -0.56 -16.13 24.45
C THR A 382 0.14 -16.33 23.09
N PRO A 383 0.48 -17.57 22.68
CA PRO A 383 1.13 -17.80 21.38
C PRO A 383 0.36 -17.20 20.20
N ALA A 384 -0.98 -17.24 20.24
CA ALA A 384 -1.83 -16.64 19.22
C ALA A 384 -1.74 -15.10 19.21
N ALA A 385 -1.71 -14.45 20.39
CA ALA A 385 -1.54 -13.00 20.48
C ALA A 385 -0.15 -12.56 20.01
N MET A 386 0.89 -13.31 20.35
CA MET A 386 2.27 -13.06 19.91
C MET A 386 2.42 -13.23 18.40
N TRP A 387 1.79 -14.27 17.81
CA TRP A 387 1.76 -14.45 16.37
C TRP A 387 1.03 -13.32 15.65
N ARG A 388 -0.11 -12.88 16.19
CA ARG A 388 -0.83 -11.71 15.65
C ARG A 388 0.03 -10.45 15.70
N LEU A 389 0.80 -10.25 16.77
CA LEU A 389 1.75 -9.14 16.87
C LEU A 389 2.84 -9.25 15.81
N PHE A 390 3.41 -10.45 15.60
CA PHE A 390 4.38 -10.70 14.53
C PHE A 390 3.85 -10.27 13.16
N VAL A 391 2.66 -10.76 12.79
CA VAL A 391 2.02 -10.43 11.50
C VAL A 391 1.76 -8.92 11.40
N GLN A 392 1.34 -8.27 12.48
CA GLN A 392 1.16 -6.82 12.50
C GLN A 392 2.47 -6.07 12.25
N MET A 393 3.57 -6.51 12.86
CA MET A 393 4.91 -5.92 12.66
C MET A 393 5.42 -6.15 11.25
N CYS A 394 5.23 -7.35 10.68
CA CYS A 394 5.52 -7.60 9.27
C CYS A 394 4.78 -6.59 8.38
N ARG A 395 3.47 -6.42 8.58
CA ARG A 395 2.67 -5.49 7.75
C ARG A 395 3.06 -4.02 7.91
N SER A 396 3.52 -3.61 9.09
CA SER A 396 3.90 -2.21 9.32
C SER A 396 5.29 -1.87 8.80
N ASN A 397 6.21 -2.84 8.84
CA ASN A 397 7.62 -2.62 8.54
C ASN A 397 8.06 -3.15 7.17
N LEU A 398 7.27 -4.04 6.55
CA LEU A 398 7.57 -4.60 5.23
C LEU A 398 6.84 -3.82 4.14
N HIS A 399 7.61 -3.35 3.18
CA HIS A 399 7.12 -2.71 1.95
C HIS A 399 7.58 -3.54 0.75
N VAL A 400 6.66 -3.87 -0.15
CA VAL A 400 6.92 -4.67 -1.36
C VAL A 400 6.86 -3.79 -2.60
#